data_AF-A0A285T493-F1
#
_entry.id   AF-A0A285T493-F1
#
_cell.length_a   1.000
_cell.length_b   1.000
_cell.length_c   1.000
_cell.angle_alpha   90.00
_cell.angle_beta   90.00
_cell.angle_gamma   90.00
#
_symmetry.space_group_name_H-M   'P 1'
#
loop_
_entity.id
_entity.type
_entity.pdbx_description
1 polymer ?
#
loop_
_entity_poly.entity_id
_entity_poly.type
_entity_poly.pdbx_seq_one_letter_code
_entity_poly.pdbx_strand_id
1 'polypeptide(L)'
;MSTQLGKALKKLRIDCEERLLDMANKLGKSASFISAVEVGKKSPPTNFEEMVIRTYRLRGMQADELRRAADQSRKTFTIEPRSELGRDMAGLFARRINTLPDEKMKRIKEILSKD
;
A
#
# COMPACT_ATOMS: atom_id res chain seq x y z
N MET A 1 -9.07 -2.00 15.30
CA MET A 1 -8.08 -0.90 15.23
C MET A 1 -8.02 -0.42 13.79
N SER A 2 -8.07 0.89 13.52
CA SER A 2 -7.89 1.40 12.15
C SER A 2 -6.42 1.29 11.72
N THR A 3 -6.19 0.76 10.52
CA THR A 3 -4.86 0.72 9.91
C THR A 3 -4.41 2.12 9.50
N GLN A 4 -3.12 2.32 9.22
CA GLN A 4 -2.66 3.60 8.70
C GLN A 4 -3.33 3.94 7.37
N LEU A 5 -3.56 2.94 6.49
CA LEU A 5 -4.32 3.14 5.26
C LEU A 5 -5.75 3.60 5.57
N GLY A 6 -6.42 2.96 6.52
CA GLY A 6 -7.78 3.33 6.88
C GLY A 6 -7.91 4.73 7.47
N LYS A 7 -6.91 5.18 8.25
CA LYS A 7 -6.84 6.57 8.72
C LYS A 7 -6.64 7.55 7.56
N ALA A 8 -5.74 7.23 6.63
CA ALA A 8 -5.49 8.04 5.45
C ALA A 8 -6.73 8.19 4.57
N LEU A 9 -7.45 7.09 4.31
CA LEU A 9 -8.71 7.12 3.56
C LEU A 9 -9.78 7.95 4.26
N LYS A 10 -9.97 7.77 5.57
CA LYS A 10 -10.94 8.58 6.33
C LYS A 10 -10.62 10.06 6.28
N LYS A 11 -9.35 10.42 6.46
CA LYS A 11 -8.89 11.82 6.37
C LYS A 11 -9.20 12.39 4.98
N LEU A 12 -8.80 11.68 3.93
CA LEU A 12 -9.06 12.09 2.54
C LEU A 12 -10.54 12.32 2.28
N ARG A 13 -11.39 11.45 2.81
CA ARG A 13 -12.84 11.52 2.68
C ARG A 13 -13.43 12.74 3.41
N ILE A 14 -12.91 13.06 4.59
CA ILE A 14 -13.28 14.27 5.35
C ILE A 14 -12.82 15.53 4.60
N ASP A 15 -11.58 15.56 4.13
CA ASP A 15 -10.99 16.70 3.40
C ASP A 15 -11.74 16.99 2.08
N CYS A 16 -12.39 15.98 1.49
CA CYS A 16 -13.20 16.10 0.28
C CYS A 16 -14.71 16.23 0.56
N GLU A 17 -15.14 16.33 1.82
CA GLU A 17 -16.55 16.36 2.24
C GLU A 17 -17.40 15.18 1.74
N GLU A 18 -16.79 14.00 1.62
CA GLU A 18 -17.42 12.82 1.05
C GLU A 18 -18.02 11.88 2.12
N ARG A 19 -19.15 11.26 1.78
CA ARG A 19 -19.64 10.08 2.50
C ARG A 19 -18.88 8.84 2.03
N LEU A 20 -18.97 7.75 2.81
CA LEU A 20 -18.37 6.46 2.43
C LEU A 20 -18.83 5.98 1.06
N LEU A 21 -20.12 6.19 0.74
CA LEU A 21 -20.71 5.83 -0.54
C LEU A 21 -20.11 6.62 -1.71
N ASP A 22 -19.83 7.91 -1.52
CA ASP A 22 -19.27 8.77 -2.56
C ASP A 22 -17.86 8.32 -2.96
N MET A 23 -17.00 8.07 -1.97
CA MET A 23 -15.67 7.50 -2.18
C MET A 23 -15.74 6.13 -2.85
N ALA A 24 -16.65 5.26 -2.39
CA ALA A 24 -16.82 3.93 -2.95
C ALA A 24 -17.19 4.01 -4.45
N ASN A 25 -18.13 4.89 -4.80
CA ASN A 25 -18.53 5.14 -6.18
C ASN A 25 -17.38 5.69 -7.03
N LYS A 26 -16.64 6.70 -6.53
CA LYS A 26 -15.47 7.27 -7.22
C LYS A 26 -14.36 6.25 -7.49
N LEU A 27 -14.16 5.31 -6.57
CA LEU A 27 -13.15 4.26 -6.68
C LEU A 27 -13.65 3.00 -7.41
N GLY A 28 -14.94 2.94 -7.81
CA GLY A 28 -15.53 1.76 -8.42
C GLY A 28 -15.49 0.53 -7.50
N LYS A 29 -15.71 0.71 -6.20
CA LYS A 29 -15.75 -0.34 -5.18
C LYS A 29 -17.06 -0.28 -4.39
N SER A 30 -17.39 -1.33 -3.65
CA SER A 30 -18.53 -1.29 -2.73
C SER A 30 -18.19 -0.50 -1.46
N ALA A 31 -19.19 0.14 -0.86
CA ALA A 31 -19.03 0.80 0.44
C ALA A 31 -18.57 -0.20 1.53
N SER A 32 -19.05 -1.45 1.47
CA SER A 32 -18.60 -2.52 2.36
C SER A 32 -17.11 -2.84 2.21
N PHE A 33 -16.58 -2.79 0.99
CA PHE A 33 -15.17 -3.01 0.73
C PHE A 33 -14.33 -1.86 1.32
N ILE A 34 -14.70 -0.60 1.05
CA ILE A 34 -13.97 0.57 1.58
C ILE A 34 -14.00 0.55 3.12
N SER A 35 -15.15 0.29 3.72
CA SER A 35 -15.28 0.16 5.18
C SER A 35 -14.37 -0.94 5.73
N ALA A 36 -14.37 -2.13 5.12
CA ALA A 36 -13.53 -3.24 5.55
C ALA A 36 -12.02 -2.91 5.48
N VAL A 37 -11.58 -2.15 4.49
CA VAL A 37 -10.20 -1.63 4.39
C VAL A 37 -9.95 -0.59 5.48
N GLU A 38 -10.87 0.36 5.67
CA GLU A 38 -10.74 1.44 6.67
C GLU A 38 -10.58 0.92 8.11
N VAL A 39 -11.27 -0.18 8.44
CA VAL A 39 -11.19 -0.81 9.77
C VAL A 39 -10.15 -1.93 9.86
N GLY A 40 -9.39 -2.19 8.78
CA GLY A 40 -8.35 -3.21 8.75
C GLY A 40 -8.83 -4.66 8.67
N LYS A 41 -10.12 -4.89 8.41
CA LYS A 41 -10.69 -6.25 8.22
C LYS A 41 -10.26 -6.87 6.89
N LYS A 42 -9.99 -6.05 5.88
CA LYS A 42 -9.57 -6.49 4.55
C LYS A 42 -8.26 -5.81 4.14
N SER A 43 -7.26 -6.60 3.73
CA SER A 43 -6.05 -6.05 3.12
C SER A 43 -6.37 -5.46 1.74
N PRO A 44 -5.80 -4.29 1.39
CA PRO A 44 -5.98 -3.72 0.07
C PRO A 44 -5.35 -4.64 -1.00
N PRO A 45 -5.96 -4.78 -2.18
CA PRO A 45 -5.32 -5.47 -3.29
C PRO A 45 -4.07 -4.68 -3.76
N THR A 46 -3.23 -5.33 -4.55
CA THR A 46 -2.11 -4.67 -5.25
C THR A 46 -2.64 -3.48 -6.06
N ASN A 47 -1.91 -2.36 -6.06
CA ASN A 47 -2.25 -1.11 -6.77
C ASN A 47 -3.50 -0.37 -6.28
N PHE A 48 -4.08 -0.72 -5.13
CA PHE A 48 -5.23 0.00 -4.58
C PHE A 48 -4.93 1.47 -4.28
N GLU A 49 -3.78 1.75 -3.68
CA GLU A 49 -3.24 3.08 -3.42
C GLU A 49 -3.07 3.88 -4.72
N GLU A 50 -2.55 3.28 -5.79
CA GLU A 50 -2.37 4.00 -7.07
C GLU A 50 -3.72 4.38 -7.70
N MET A 51 -4.73 3.52 -7.54
CA MET A 51 -6.10 3.87 -7.92
C MET A 51 -6.60 5.07 -7.12
N VAL A 52 -6.41 5.08 -5.79
CA VAL A 52 -6.82 6.21 -4.94
C VAL A 52 -6.05 7.49 -5.27
N ILE A 53 -4.72 7.41 -5.41
CA ILE A 53 -3.83 8.52 -5.79
C ILE A 53 -4.32 9.15 -7.10
N ARG A 54 -4.61 8.33 -8.11
CA ARG A 54 -5.10 8.81 -9.41
C ARG A 54 -6.48 9.45 -9.29
N THR A 55 -7.42 8.80 -8.61
CA THR A 55 -8.81 9.28 -8.49
C THR A 55 -8.87 10.62 -7.75
N TYR A 56 -8.08 10.79 -6.69
CA TYR A 56 -8.05 12.02 -5.88
C TYR A 56 -6.94 13.00 -6.29
N ARG A 57 -6.19 12.69 -7.35
CA ARG A 57 -5.09 13.51 -7.88
C ARG A 57 -4.06 13.90 -6.80
N LEU A 58 -3.75 12.97 -5.89
CA LEU A 58 -2.78 13.18 -4.82
C LEU A 58 -1.38 13.37 -5.39
N ARG A 59 -0.59 14.25 -4.78
CA ARG A 59 0.78 14.59 -5.24
C ARG A 59 1.75 14.69 -4.08
N GLY A 60 3.03 14.50 -4.39
CA GLY A 60 4.14 14.60 -3.44
C GLY A 60 3.89 13.78 -2.18
N MET A 61 4.07 14.42 -1.03
CA MET A 61 3.97 13.77 0.29
C MET A 61 2.65 13.01 0.51
N GLN A 62 1.52 13.50 0.01
CA GLN A 62 0.23 12.82 0.20
C GLN A 62 0.17 11.47 -0.52
N ALA A 63 0.72 11.39 -1.73
CA ALA A 63 0.80 10.15 -2.48
C ALA A 63 1.74 9.16 -1.79
N ASP A 64 2.90 9.63 -1.31
CA ASP A 64 3.91 8.79 -0.67
C ASP A 64 3.48 8.30 0.73
N GLU A 65 2.74 9.11 1.48
CA GLU A 65 2.08 8.68 2.71
C GLU A 65 1.07 7.57 2.44
N LEU A 66 0.26 7.70 1.38
CA LEU A 66 -0.75 6.70 1.06
C LEU A 66 -0.12 5.37 0.60
N ARG A 67 0.94 5.41 -0.20
CA ARG A 67 1.73 4.21 -0.56
C ARG A 67 2.27 3.50 0.67
N ARG A 68 2.97 4.24 1.54
CA ARG A 68 3.52 3.69 2.79
C ARG A 68 2.43 3.10 3.68
N ALA A 69 1.30 3.79 3.80
CA ALA A 69 0.16 3.32 4.59
C ALA A 69 -0.46 2.04 4.01
N ALA A 70 -0.53 1.92 2.68
CA ALA A 70 -0.99 0.72 2.01
C ALA A 70 -0.04 -0.46 2.20
N ASP A 71 1.27 -0.25 2.05
CA ASP A 71 2.29 -1.28 2.26
C ASP A 71 2.29 -1.81 3.70
N GLN A 72 2.16 -0.91 4.69
CA GLN A 72 2.03 -1.31 6.10
C GLN A 72 0.74 -2.08 6.40
N SER A 73 -0.30 -1.92 5.57
CA SER A 73 -1.60 -2.61 5.73
C SER A 73 -1.66 -3.93 4.96
N ARG A 74 -0.72 -4.19 4.06
CA ARG A 74 -0.60 -5.45 3.33
C ARG A 74 0.05 -6.51 4.20
N LYS A 75 -0.42 -7.74 4.03
CA LYS A 75 0.18 -8.93 4.64
C LYS A 75 1.05 -9.72 3.67
N THR A 76 0.82 -9.54 2.37
CA THR A 76 1.48 -10.30 1.32
C THR A 76 1.81 -9.35 0.18
N PHE A 77 2.99 -9.54 -0.40
CA PHE A 77 3.45 -8.86 -1.59
C PHE A 77 3.67 -9.90 -2.68
N THR A 78 3.12 -9.64 -3.86
CA THR A 78 3.34 -10.46 -5.05
C THR A 78 4.35 -9.75 -5.94
N ILE A 79 5.42 -10.45 -6.31
CA ILE A 79 6.48 -9.93 -7.17
C ILE A 79 6.53 -10.81 -8.42
N GLU A 80 6.45 -10.19 -9.60
CA GLU A 80 6.52 -10.86 -10.91
C GLU A 80 7.83 -10.46 -11.64
N PRO A 81 8.97 -11.07 -11.27
CA PRO A 81 10.26 -10.74 -11.86
C PRO A 81 10.35 -11.17 -13.32
N ARG A 82 10.92 -10.29 -14.17
CA ARG A 82 11.03 -10.53 -15.63
C ARG A 82 12.37 -11.11 -16.07
N SER A 83 13.44 -10.92 -15.29
CA SER A 83 14.79 -11.42 -15.57
C SER A 83 15.15 -12.61 -14.69
N GLU A 84 16.16 -13.39 -15.09
CA GLU A 84 16.73 -14.48 -14.27
C GLU A 84 17.25 -13.94 -12.93
N LEU A 85 18.07 -12.88 -12.97
CA LEU A 85 18.55 -12.19 -11.77
C LEU A 85 17.40 -11.75 -10.85
N GLY A 86 16.30 -11.23 -11.43
CA GLY A 86 15.12 -10.85 -10.67
C GLY A 86 14.43 -12.03 -9.98
N ARG A 87 14.36 -13.19 -10.63
CA ARG A 87 13.82 -14.43 -10.05
C ARG A 87 14.69 -14.92 -8.90
N ASP A 88 16.00 -14.91 -9.08
CA ASP A 88 16.97 -15.31 -8.04
C ASP A 88 16.86 -14.40 -6.81
N MET A 89 16.81 -13.09 -7.03
CA MET A 89 16.59 -12.11 -5.96
C MET A 89 15.26 -12.35 -5.25
N ALA A 90 14.14 -12.48 -5.98
CA ALA A 90 12.83 -12.72 -5.37
C ALA A 90 12.82 -14.01 -4.54
N GLY A 91 13.45 -15.08 -5.02
CA GLY A 91 13.59 -16.34 -4.30
C GLY A 91 14.42 -16.20 -3.02
N LEU A 92 15.54 -15.45 -3.07
CA LEU A 92 16.36 -15.15 -1.89
C LEU A 92 15.60 -14.33 -0.85
N PHE A 93 14.85 -13.32 -1.30
CA PHE A 93 13.99 -12.51 -0.44
C PHE A 93 12.94 -13.38 0.24
N ALA A 94 12.19 -14.19 -0.51
CA ALA A 94 11.14 -15.05 0.03
C ALA A 94 11.66 -16.00 1.13
N ARG A 95 12.87 -16.55 0.96
CA ARG A 95 13.48 -17.46 1.94
C ARG A 95 14.08 -16.76 3.16
N ARG A 96 14.58 -15.52 3.03
CA ARG A 96 15.41 -14.89 4.08
C ARG A 96 14.83 -13.64 4.70
N ILE A 97 13.85 -12.97 4.11
CA ILE A 97 13.37 -11.64 4.55
C ILE A 97 12.96 -11.63 6.04
N ASN A 98 12.31 -12.69 6.52
CA ASN A 98 11.86 -12.80 7.92
C ASN A 98 12.96 -13.20 8.92
N THR A 99 14.19 -13.47 8.44
CA THR A 99 15.34 -13.92 9.25
C THR A 99 16.56 -13.01 9.09
N LEU A 100 16.44 -11.99 8.22
CA LEU A 100 17.54 -11.08 7.93
C LEU A 100 17.70 -10.10 9.10
N PRO A 101 18.92 -9.86 9.60
CA PRO A 101 19.14 -8.84 10.62
C PRO A 101 18.80 -7.43 10.10
N ASP A 102 18.29 -6.58 11.00
CA ASP A 102 17.89 -5.20 10.70
C ASP A 102 18.97 -4.40 9.96
N GLU A 103 20.25 -4.56 10.35
CA GLU A 103 21.37 -3.88 9.71
C GLU A 103 21.52 -4.25 8.22
N LYS A 104 21.22 -5.50 7.85
CA LYS A 104 21.22 -5.91 6.43
C LYS A 104 19.97 -5.39 5.71
N MET A 105 18.81 -5.40 6.37
CA MET A 105 17.58 -4.84 5.80
C MET A 105 17.70 -3.34 5.53
N LYS A 106 18.34 -2.57 6.43
CA LYS A 106 18.63 -1.15 6.24
C LYS A 106 19.51 -0.91 5.01
N ARG A 107 20.60 -1.67 4.84
CA ARG A 107 21.47 -1.56 3.65
C ARG A 107 20.72 -1.88 2.36
N ILE A 108 19.90 -2.92 2.35
CA ILE A 108 19.04 -3.25 1.19
C ILE A 108 18.10 -2.08 0.89
N LYS A 109 17.45 -1.54 1.91
CA LYS A 109 16.55 -0.39 1.75
C LYS A 109 17.28 0.83 1.19
N GLU A 110 18.49 1.13 1.65
CA GLU A 110 19.31 2.23 1.14
C GLU A 110 19.67 2.05 -0.33
N ILE A 111 20.03 0.84 -0.74
CA ILE A 111 20.30 0.53 -2.16
C ILE A 111 19.05 0.78 -3.00
N LEU A 112 17.89 0.33 -2.54
CA LEU A 112 16.62 0.43 -3.29
C LEU A 112 15.97 1.82 -3.24
N SER A 113 16.41 2.72 -2.36
CA SER A 113 15.82 4.08 -2.20
C SER A 113 16.66 5.17 -2.87
N LYS A 114 17.80 4.83 -3.50
CA LYS A 114 18.75 5.79 -4.09
C LYS A 114 18.58 6.00 -5.60
N ASP A 115 17.54 5.42 -6.19
CA ASP A 115 17.07 5.67 -7.56
C ASP A 115 15.75 6.45 -7.53
#